data_AF-A0A2V7ZB93-F1
#
_entry.id   AF-A0A2V7ZB93-F1
#
_cell.length_a   1.000
_cell.length_b   1.000
_cell.length_c   1.000
_cell.angle_alpha   90.00
_cell.angle_beta   90.00
_cell.angle_gamma   90.00
#
_symmetry.space_group_name_H-M   'P 1'
#
loop_
_entity.id
_entity.type
_entity.pdbx_description
1 polymer ?
#
loop_
_entity_poly.entity_id
_entity_poly.type
_entity_poly.pdbx_seq_one_letter_code
_entity_poly.pdbx_strand_id
1 'polypeptide(L)'
;MLERVGRANARLTFDPINFEHAGVGCSDALREVQALVAHVHLKGYRQGGFCEFGEGDVDLTPVLRALIADGYKGAFTVEYEGAFDRTLRLFQGVRRAKATIDELLAPLR
;
A
#
# COMPACT_ATOMS: atom_id res chain seq x y z
N MET A 1 -4.62 20.20 -1.71
CA MET A 1 -5.72 19.93 -2.67
C MET A 1 -7.01 19.53 -1.95
N LEU A 2 -7.01 18.48 -1.11
CA LEU A 2 -8.21 18.03 -0.39
C LEU A 2 -8.84 19.12 0.49
N GLU A 3 -8.04 19.96 1.15
CA GLU A 3 -8.53 21.14 1.89
C GLU A 3 -9.38 22.08 1.03
N ARG A 4 -8.96 22.31 -0.23
CA ARG A 4 -9.73 23.14 -1.18
C ARG A 4 -11.03 22.48 -1.62
N VAL A 5 -11.08 21.14 -1.63
CA VAL A 5 -12.33 20.39 -1.87
C VAL A 5 -13.28 20.58 -0.69
N GLY A 6 -12.77 20.67 0.54
CA GLY A 6 -13.54 21.06 1.72
C GLY A 6 -14.66 20.09 2.08
N ARG A 7 -14.48 18.79 1.79
CA ARG A 7 -15.47 17.74 2.06
C ARG A 7 -14.86 16.63 2.90
N ALA A 8 -15.50 16.29 4.03
CA ALA A 8 -15.01 15.24 4.93
C ALA A 8 -14.96 13.83 4.29
N ASN A 9 -15.72 13.60 3.22
CA ASN A 9 -15.71 12.35 2.46
C ASN A 9 -14.75 12.35 1.27
N ALA A 10 -14.05 13.46 0.98
CA ALA A 10 -12.95 13.48 0.02
C ALA A 10 -11.66 13.05 0.75
N ARG A 11 -11.19 11.84 0.46
CA ARG A 11 -10.06 11.19 1.13
C ARG A 11 -9.02 10.67 0.14
N LEU A 12 -7.91 10.16 0.64
CA LEU A 12 -6.76 9.70 -0.14
C LEU A 12 -6.79 8.19 -0.37
N THR A 13 -6.57 7.77 -1.62
CA THR A 13 -6.02 6.45 -1.91
C THR A 13 -4.51 6.55 -1.76
N PHE A 14 -3.97 5.89 -0.74
CA PHE A 14 -2.55 5.87 -0.46
C PHE A 14 -1.88 4.73 -1.23
N ASP A 15 -0.85 5.08 -1.97
CA ASP A 15 -0.05 4.13 -2.73
C ASP A 15 1.42 4.32 -2.33
N PRO A 16 1.94 3.50 -1.40
CA PRO A 16 3.27 3.72 -0.84
C PRO A 16 4.37 3.69 -1.91
N ILE A 17 4.23 2.83 -2.92
CA ILE A 17 5.28 2.67 -3.93
C ILE A 17 5.33 3.86 -4.91
N ASN A 18 4.22 4.55 -5.14
CA ASN A 18 4.28 5.80 -5.93
C ASN A 18 5.15 6.85 -5.22
N PHE A 19 5.19 6.87 -3.89
CA PHE A 19 6.10 7.73 -3.15
C PHE A 19 7.55 7.28 -3.31
N GLU A 20 7.86 5.98 -3.19
CA GLU A 20 9.23 5.47 -3.43
C GLU A 20 9.71 5.78 -4.84
N HIS A 21 8.83 5.62 -5.82
CA HIS A 21 9.12 5.98 -7.20
C HIS A 21 9.41 7.48 -7.38
N ALA A 22 8.75 8.33 -6.60
CA ALA A 22 9.00 9.76 -6.54
C ALA A 22 10.19 10.15 -5.64
N GLY A 23 10.90 9.19 -5.04
CA GLY A 23 12.03 9.44 -4.15
C GLY A 23 11.65 9.83 -2.72
N VAL A 24 10.43 9.51 -2.29
CA VAL A 24 9.93 9.74 -0.92
C VAL A 24 9.67 8.40 -0.25
N GLY A 25 10.28 8.15 0.91
CA GLY A 25 10.12 6.86 1.60
C GLY A 25 8.67 6.58 2.03
N CYS A 26 8.22 5.33 1.91
CA CYS A 26 6.83 4.94 2.18
C CYS A 26 6.36 5.34 3.60
N SER A 27 7.20 5.08 4.60
CA SER A 27 6.87 5.34 6.01
C SER A 27 6.81 6.84 6.29
N ASP A 28 7.65 7.62 5.60
CA ASP A 28 7.68 9.07 5.73
C ASP A 28 6.42 9.67 5.11
N ALA A 29 6.05 9.21 3.91
CA ALA A 29 4.79 9.59 3.28
C ALA A 29 3.58 9.23 4.14
N LEU A 30 3.53 8.02 4.70
CA LEU A 30 2.42 7.60 5.56
C LEU A 30 2.24 8.55 6.74
N ARG A 31 3.32 8.92 7.44
CA ARG A 31 3.25 9.83 8.60
C ARG A 31 2.56 11.16 8.28
N GLU A 32 2.76 11.69 7.07
CA GLU A 32 2.16 12.95 6.64
C GLU A 32 0.69 12.81 6.25
N VAL A 33 0.29 11.66 5.69
CA VAL A 33 -1.03 11.51 5.05
C VAL A 33 -1.97 10.55 5.77
N GLN A 34 -1.55 9.89 6.85
CA GLN A 34 -2.27 8.81 7.52
C GLN A 34 -3.73 9.14 7.83
N ALA A 35 -3.99 10.33 8.39
CA ALA A 35 -5.33 10.79 8.75
C ALA A 35 -6.29 10.94 7.55
N LEU A 36 -5.73 11.04 6.34
CA LEU A 36 -6.47 11.21 5.09
C LEU A 36 -6.71 9.89 4.36
N VAL A 37 -6.04 8.80 4.75
CA VAL A 37 -6.09 7.52 4.04
C VAL A 37 -7.47 6.88 4.18
N ALA A 38 -8.10 6.59 3.04
CA ALA A 38 -9.33 5.81 2.96
C ALA A 38 -9.12 4.46 2.26
N HIS A 39 -8.20 4.40 1.31
CA HIS A 39 -7.88 3.20 0.54
C HIS A 39 -6.37 3.02 0.42
N VAL A 40 -5.89 1.78 0.29
CA VAL A 40 -4.46 1.49 0.15
C VAL A 40 -4.23 0.59 -1.05
N HIS A 41 -3.35 1.01 -1.96
CA HIS A 41 -2.84 0.18 -3.04
C HIS A 41 -1.58 -0.56 -2.61
N LEU A 42 -1.44 -1.79 -3.09
CA LEU A 42 -0.34 -2.69 -2.84
C LEU A 42 0.31 -3.08 -4.16
N LYS A 43 1.56 -2.65 -4.35
CA LYS A 43 2.42 -3.06 -5.46
C LYS A 43 3.85 -3.27 -4.95
N GLY A 44 4.73 -3.78 -5.79
CA GLY A 44 6.15 -3.91 -5.50
C GLY A 44 6.98 -2.91 -6.29
N TYR A 45 8.24 -2.74 -5.88
CA TYR A 45 9.18 -1.85 -6.56
C TYR A 45 10.56 -2.48 -6.59
N ARG A 46 11.17 -2.55 -7.77
CA ARG A 46 12.49 -3.16 -7.99
C ARG A 46 13.29 -2.30 -8.94
N GLN A 47 14.48 -1.87 -8.52
CA GLN A 47 15.47 -1.19 -9.39
C GLN A 47 14.87 -0.07 -10.26
N GLY A 48 13.98 0.76 -9.70
CA GLY A 48 13.37 1.87 -10.43
C GLY A 48 12.07 1.55 -11.19
N GLY A 49 11.62 0.29 -11.19
CA GLY A 49 10.42 -0.16 -11.89
C GLY A 49 9.39 -0.84 -10.98
N PHE A 50 8.14 -0.81 -11.40
CA PHE A 50 7.05 -1.48 -10.68
C PHE A 50 7.09 -3.00 -10.87
N CYS A 51 6.73 -3.72 -9.81
CA CYS A 51 6.52 -5.17 -9.85
C CYS A 51 5.34 -5.58 -8.96
N GLU A 52 5.14 -6.87 -8.78
CA GLU A 52 4.08 -7.42 -7.94
C GLU A 52 4.34 -7.19 -6.45
N PHE A 53 3.26 -7.02 -5.68
CA PHE A 53 3.34 -6.88 -4.23
C PHE A 53 4.04 -8.07 -3.56
N GLY A 54 4.83 -7.78 -2.52
CA GLY A 54 5.60 -8.77 -1.76
C GLY A 54 6.88 -9.21 -2.46
N GLU A 55 7.23 -8.56 -3.57
CA GLU A 55 8.49 -8.73 -4.30
C GLU A 55 9.15 -7.37 -4.45
N GLY A 56 10.41 -7.39 -4.88
CA GLY A 56 11.21 -6.20 -5.10
C GLY A 56 12.09 -5.85 -3.91
N ASP A 57 12.49 -4.60 -3.85
CA ASP A 57 13.51 -4.09 -2.93
C ASP A 57 12.88 -3.31 -1.77
N VAL A 58 11.58 -2.97 -1.87
CA VAL A 58 10.83 -2.22 -0.84
C VAL A 58 9.92 -3.15 -0.05
N ASP A 59 10.14 -3.23 1.26
CA ASP A 59 9.25 -3.93 2.19
C ASP A 59 8.14 -3.01 2.70
N LEU A 60 6.89 -3.33 2.35
CA LEU A 60 5.71 -2.59 2.81
C LEU A 60 5.20 -3.04 4.18
N THR A 61 5.73 -4.12 4.77
CA THR A 61 5.26 -4.66 6.05
C THR A 61 5.21 -3.62 7.17
N PRO A 62 6.21 -2.71 7.35
CA PRO A 62 6.15 -1.66 8.37
C PRO A 62 5.00 -0.69 8.16
N VAL A 63 4.72 -0.31 6.91
CA VAL A 63 3.61 0.60 6.52
C VAL A 63 2.26 -0.05 6.83
N LEU A 64 2.09 -1.31 6.44
CA LEU A 64 0.85 -2.06 6.69
C LEU A 64 0.62 -2.25 8.19
N ARG A 65 1.68 -2.57 8.94
CA ARG A 65 1.62 -2.70 10.40
C ARG A 65 1.19 -1.39 11.05
N ALA A 66 1.76 -0.25 10.64
CA ALA A 66 1.41 1.06 11.18
C ALA A 66 -0.06 1.42 10.91
N LEU A 67 -0.54 1.21 9.68
CA LEU A 67 -1.96 1.40 9.33
C LEU A 67 -2.89 0.53 10.18
N ILE A 68 -2.59 -0.77 10.29
CA ILE A 68 -3.39 -1.72 11.07
C ILE A 68 -3.40 -1.35 12.55
N ALA A 69 -2.23 -1.03 13.13
CA ALA A 69 -2.10 -0.66 14.54
C ALA A 69 -2.85 0.63 14.90
N ASP A 70 -2.93 1.58 13.96
CA ASP A 70 -3.71 2.81 14.08
C ASP A 70 -5.22 2.60 13.82
N GLY A 71 -5.63 1.36 13.53
CA GLY A 71 -7.03 0.99 13.41
C GLY A 71 -7.64 1.26 12.03
N TYR A 72 -6.82 1.35 10.97
CA TYR A 72 -7.29 1.47 9.59
C TYR A 72 -8.39 0.43 9.27
N LYS A 73 -9.52 0.91 8.74
CA LYS A 73 -10.72 0.09 8.43
C LYS A 73 -11.02 -0.03 6.94
N GLY A 74 -10.22 0.61 6.09
CA GLY A 74 -10.41 0.54 4.64
C GLY A 74 -9.89 -0.78 4.05
N ALA A 75 -10.12 -0.97 2.76
CA ALA A 75 -9.64 -2.13 2.03
C ALA A 75 -8.20 -1.92 1.53
N PHE A 76 -7.46 -3.02 1.43
CA PHE A 76 -6.22 -3.11 0.67
C PHE A 76 -6.51 -3.71 -0.72
N THR A 77 -6.01 -3.09 -1.78
CA THR A 77 -6.13 -3.60 -3.15
C THR A 77 -4.75 -3.84 -3.73
N VAL A 78 -4.55 -5.01 -4.34
CA VAL A 78 -3.34 -5.26 -5.13
C VAL A 78 -3.47 -4.60 -6.49
N GLU A 79 -2.56 -3.67 -6.78
CA GLU A 79 -2.42 -2.99 -8.06
C GLU A 79 -1.16 -3.51 -8.75
N TYR A 80 -1.32 -4.24 -9.86
CA TYR A 80 -0.17 -4.74 -10.61
C TYR A 80 0.13 -3.86 -11.81
N GLU A 81 1.33 -3.26 -11.81
CA GLU A 81 1.83 -2.42 -12.91
C GLU A 81 3.19 -2.90 -13.47
N GLY A 82 3.59 -4.12 -13.12
CA GLY A 82 4.80 -4.72 -13.67
C GLY A 82 4.67 -5.11 -15.15
N ALA A 83 5.80 -5.38 -15.78
CA ALA A 83 5.89 -5.64 -17.22
C ALA A 83 5.63 -7.11 -17.62
N PHE A 84 5.64 -8.05 -16.68
CA PHE A 84 5.50 -9.49 -16.95
C PHE A 84 4.06 -9.97 -16.71
N ASP A 85 3.66 -11.11 -17.28
CA ASP A 85 2.33 -11.74 -17.19
C ASP A 85 1.44 -11.19 -16.05
N ARG A 86 0.54 -10.28 -16.43
CA ARG A 86 -0.27 -9.51 -15.50
C ARG A 86 -1.25 -10.40 -14.73
N THR A 87 -1.70 -11.50 -15.31
CA THR A 87 -2.68 -12.38 -14.66
C THR A 87 -2.00 -13.19 -13.56
N LEU A 88 -0.90 -13.87 -13.88
CA LEU A 88 -0.18 -14.70 -12.92
C LEU A 88 0.39 -13.85 -11.78
N ARG A 89 1.00 -12.70 -12.09
CA ARG A 89 1.66 -11.85 -11.10
C ARG A 89 0.67 -11.13 -10.20
N LEU A 90 -0.47 -10.70 -10.74
CA LEU A 90 -1.57 -10.19 -9.92
C LEU A 90 -2.08 -11.25 -8.94
N PHE A 91 -2.33 -12.48 -9.41
CA PHE A 91 -2.81 -13.57 -8.55
C PHE A 91 -1.82 -13.88 -7.41
N GLN A 92 -0.53 -13.97 -7.72
CA GLN A 92 0.51 -14.17 -6.72
C GLN A 92 0.60 -13.01 -5.72
N GLY A 93 0.50 -11.77 -6.21
CA GLY A 93 0.47 -10.57 -5.38
C GLY A 93 -0.71 -10.57 -4.40
N VAL A 94 -1.90 -10.93 -4.86
CA VAL A 94 -3.10 -11.08 -4.00
C VAL A 94 -2.89 -12.12 -2.91
N ARG A 95 -2.29 -13.27 -3.24
CA ARG A 95 -2.00 -14.32 -2.24
C ARG A 95 -1.02 -13.84 -1.17
N ARG A 96 0.07 -13.15 -1.57
CA ARG A 96 1.04 -12.59 -0.61
C ARG A 96 0.40 -11.49 0.24
N ALA A 97 -0.34 -10.57 -0.36
CA ALA A 97 -1.07 -9.52 0.36
C ALA A 97 -1.99 -10.11 1.43
N LYS A 98 -2.79 -11.13 1.06
CA LYS A 98 -3.66 -11.81 2.03
C LYS A 98 -2.87 -12.43 3.18
N ALA A 99 -1.79 -13.17 2.90
CA ALA A 99 -0.97 -13.80 3.92
C ALA A 99 -0.36 -12.76 4.88
N THR A 100 0.27 -11.71 4.35
CA THR A 100 0.87 -10.63 5.15
C THR A 100 -0.16 -9.93 6.02
N ILE A 101 -1.34 -9.59 5.47
CA ILE A 101 -2.40 -8.93 6.25
C ILE A 101 -2.96 -9.87 7.33
N ASP A 102 -3.20 -11.14 7.02
CA ASP A 102 -3.68 -12.12 7.99
C ASP A 102 -2.69 -12.30 9.14
N GLU A 103 -1.38 -12.36 8.85
CA GLU A 103 -0.31 -12.43 9.86
C GLU A 103 -0.27 -11.18 10.73
N LEU A 104 -0.40 -9.98 10.14
CA LEU A 104 -0.41 -8.72 10.88
C LEU A 104 -1.66 -8.56 11.77
N LEU A 105 -2.79 -9.15 11.37
CA LEU A 105 -4.03 -9.11 12.14
C LEU A 105 -4.11 -10.20 13.21
N ALA A 106 -3.35 -11.28 13.11
CA ALA A 106 -3.42 -12.40 14.04
C ALA A 106 -3.25 -12.00 15.53
N PRO A 107 -2.35 -11.08 15.91
CA PRO A 107 -2.21 -10.64 17.30
C PRO A 107 -3.36 -9.77 17.83
N LEU A 108 -4.27 -9.30 16.96
CA LEU A 108 -5.39 -8.42 17.31
C LEU A 108 -6.71 -9.18 17.49
N ARG A 109 -6.69 -10.52 17.34
CA ARG A 109 -7.83 -11.43 17.53
C ARG A 109 -7.79 -12.05 18.92
#